data_AF-A0A2A7BV75-F1
#
_entry.id   AF-A0A2A7BV75-F1
#
_cell.length_a   1.000
_cell.length_b   1.000
_cell.length_c   1.000
_cell.angle_alpha   90.00
_cell.angle_beta   90.00
_cell.angle_gamma   90.00
#
_symmetry.space_group_name_H-M   'P 1'
#
loop_
_entity.id
_entity.type
_entity.pdbx_description
1 polymer ?
#
loop_
_entity_poly.entity_id
_entity_poly.type
_entity_poly.pdbx_seq_one_letter_code
_entity_poly.pdbx_strand_id
1 'polypeptide(L)'
;MELDLRRKVLYIFNIAVLPSYRNKGIGSSLLNEAISITNKKDISKIYLEVAESNTIALQLYKKRGFKPIEKMENFYVNTNEHAMEMELIVAKS
;
A
#
# COMPACT_ATOMS: atom_id res chain seq x y z
N MET A 1 14.10 -5.14 22.41
CA MET A 1 13.11 -4.72 21.40
C MET A 1 11.92 -5.62 21.54
N GLU A 2 10.90 -5.15 22.25
CA GLU A 2 9.71 -5.93 22.56
C GLU A 2 8.84 -6.01 21.29
N LEU A 3 8.64 -7.21 20.76
CA LEU A 3 7.69 -7.43 19.68
C LEU A 3 6.29 -7.16 20.24
N ASP A 4 5.70 -6.03 19.91
CA ASP A 4 4.32 -5.70 20.26
C ASP A 4 3.36 -6.57 19.42
N LEU A 5 3.12 -7.79 19.92
CA LEU A 5 2.23 -8.79 19.32
C LEU A 5 0.75 -8.38 19.30
N ARG A 6 0.38 -7.17 19.75
CA ARG A 6 -1.03 -6.74 19.85
C ARG A 6 -1.49 -5.75 18.79
N ARG A 7 -0.58 -5.20 17.98
CA ARG A 7 -0.97 -4.16 17.00
C ARG A 7 -1.52 -4.78 15.73
N LYS A 8 -2.77 -4.42 15.41
CA LYS A 8 -3.40 -4.82 14.15
C LYS A 8 -2.76 -4.07 12.99
N VAL A 9 -2.66 -4.76 11.87
CA VAL A 9 -2.14 -4.22 10.61
C VAL A 9 -3.19 -4.40 9.53
N LEU A 10 -3.20 -3.50 8.55
CA LEU A 10 -4.06 -3.61 7.37
C LEU A 10 -3.19 -3.97 6.17
N TYR A 11 -3.55 -5.02 5.45
CA TYR A 11 -2.95 -5.36 4.16
C TYR A 11 -3.89 -4.96 3.02
N ILE A 12 -3.39 -4.17 2.08
CA ILE A 12 -4.11 -3.83 0.85
C ILE A 12 -3.65 -4.80 -0.24
N PHE A 13 -4.48 -5.80 -0.54
CA PHE A 13 -4.18 -6.77 -1.59
C PHE A 13 -4.32 -6.20 -3.00
N ASN A 14 -5.38 -5.42 -3.26
CA ASN A 14 -5.69 -4.94 -4.60
C ASN A 14 -6.35 -3.57 -4.58
N ILE A 15 -5.84 -2.66 -5.42
CA ILE A 15 -6.54 -1.45 -5.85
C ILE A 15 -6.46 -1.40 -7.37
N ALA A 16 -7.62 -1.42 -8.03
CA ALA A 16 -7.71 -1.39 -9.48
C ALA A 16 -8.71 -0.33 -9.95
N VAL A 17 -8.32 0.40 -10.99
CA VAL A 17 -9.18 1.33 -11.70
C VAL A 17 -9.10 1.02 -13.19
N LEU A 18 -10.26 0.84 -13.82
CA LEU A 18 -10.38 0.61 -15.26
C LEU A 18 -9.64 1.73 -16.04
N PRO A 19 -8.93 1.41 -17.14
CA PRO A 19 -8.13 2.38 -17.89
C PRO A 19 -8.87 3.68 -18.24
N SER A 20 -10.13 3.59 -18.68
CA SER A 20 -10.99 4.73 -19.05
C SER A 20 -11.39 5.65 -17.88
N TYR A 21 -11.11 5.23 -16.64
CA TYR A 21 -11.44 5.95 -15.41
C TYR A 21 -10.20 6.38 -14.62
N ARG A 22 -8.98 6.12 -15.12
CA ARG A 22 -7.73 6.55 -14.48
C ARG A 22 -7.54 8.07 -14.56
N ASN A 23 -6.63 8.60 -13.75
CA ASN A 23 -6.31 10.04 -13.67
C ASN A 23 -7.47 10.97 -13.26
N LYS A 24 -8.57 10.41 -12.73
CA LYS A 24 -9.74 11.15 -12.23
C LYS A 24 -9.81 11.20 -10.69
N GLY A 25 -8.72 10.87 -10.00
CA GLY A 25 -8.67 10.83 -8.52
C GLY A 25 -9.30 9.59 -7.87
N ILE A 26 -9.86 8.65 -8.63
CA ILE A 26 -10.55 7.46 -8.10
C ILE A 26 -9.60 6.58 -7.27
N GLY A 27 -8.41 6.25 -7.79
CA GLY A 27 -7.43 5.46 -7.04
C GLY A 27 -7.00 6.11 -5.73
N SER A 28 -6.84 7.44 -5.73
CA SER A 28 -6.62 8.23 -4.51
C SER A 28 -7.77 8.12 -3.53
N SER A 29 -9.01 8.19 -4.00
CA SER A 29 -10.20 8.09 -3.16
C SER A 29 -10.31 6.71 -2.51
N LEU A 30 -10.08 5.64 -3.26
CA LEU A 30 -10.09 4.27 -2.76
C LEU A 30 -9.00 4.06 -1.69
N LEU A 31 -7.78 4.53 -1.94
CA LEU A 31 -6.68 4.44 -0.99
C LEU A 31 -6.97 5.25 0.29
N ASN A 32 -7.54 6.43 0.18
CA ASN A 32 -7.94 7.23 1.34
C ASN A 32 -8.98 6.53 2.19
N GLU A 33 -9.95 5.85 1.57
CA GLU A 33 -10.94 5.09 2.32
C GLU A 33 -10.30 3.89 3.02
N ALA A 34 -9.36 3.19 2.38
CA ALA A 34 -8.60 2.13 3.04
C ALA A 34 -7.80 2.65 4.25
N ILE A 35 -7.19 3.85 4.14
CA ILE A 35 -6.51 4.52 5.24
C ILE A 35 -7.52 4.93 6.32
N SER A 36 -8.72 5.39 5.97
CA SER A 36 -9.73 5.85 6.94
C SER A 36 -10.20 4.73 7.89
N ILE A 37 -10.15 3.47 7.44
CA ILE A 37 -10.48 2.29 8.25
C ILE A 37 -9.59 2.16 9.48
N THR A 38 -8.32 2.61 9.40
CA THR A 38 -7.35 2.40 10.48
C THR A 38 -7.71 3.18 11.75
N ASN A 39 -8.30 4.37 11.58
CA ASN A 39 -8.80 5.23 12.67
C ASN A 39 -9.84 4.52 13.56
N LYS A 40 -10.59 3.56 13.01
CA LYS A 40 -11.68 2.88 13.73
C LYS A 40 -11.26 1.55 14.37
N LYS A 41 -10.07 1.03 14.04
CA LYS A 41 -9.69 -0.37 14.32
C LYS A 41 -8.40 -0.56 15.12
N ASP A 42 -7.85 0.51 15.69
CA ASP A 42 -6.54 0.51 16.39
C ASP A 42 -5.44 -0.11 15.52
N ILE A 43 -5.42 0.28 14.24
CA ILE A 43 -4.44 -0.18 13.26
C ILE A 43 -3.34 0.87 13.17
N SER A 44 -2.10 0.48 13.45
CA SER A 44 -0.96 1.40 13.42
C SER A 44 -0.20 1.41 12.10
N LYS A 45 -0.45 0.43 11.23
CA LYS A 45 0.33 0.23 10.00
C LYS A 45 -0.52 -0.31 8.86
N ILE A 46 -0.17 0.10 7.65
CA ILE A 46 -0.70 -0.43 6.40
C ILE A 46 0.45 -0.97 5.56
N TYR A 47 0.28 -2.16 5.00
CA TYR A 47 1.20 -2.79 4.06
C TYR A 47 0.54 -3.00 2.70
N LEU A 48 1.37 -2.95 1.67
CA LEU A 48 1.01 -3.34 0.31
C LEU A 48 2.26 -3.74 -0.46
N GLU A 49 2.06 -4.57 -1.48
CA GLU A 49 3.05 -4.87 -2.49
C GLU A 49 2.72 -4.13 -3.79
N VAL A 50 3.74 -3.64 -4.48
CA VAL A 50 3.59 -3.00 -5.77
C VAL A 50 4.69 -3.43 -6.72
N ALA A 51 4.32 -3.76 -7.95
CA ALA A 51 5.27 -4.12 -9.00
C ALA A 51 6.19 -2.93 -9.33
N GLU A 52 7.49 -3.16 -9.53
CA GLU A 52 8.46 -2.07 -9.79
C GLU A 52 8.13 -1.30 -11.09
N SER A 53 7.53 -1.96 -12.09
CA SER A 53 7.11 -1.28 -13.32
C SER A 53 5.86 -0.42 -13.15
N ASN A 54 5.10 -0.59 -12.06
CA ASN A 54 3.86 0.14 -11.82
C ASN A 54 4.13 1.54 -11.23
N THR A 55 4.78 2.37 -12.03
CA THR A 55 5.21 3.73 -11.67
C THR A 55 4.05 4.62 -11.21
N ILE A 56 2.84 4.44 -11.78
CA ILE A 56 1.64 5.19 -11.39
C ILE A 56 1.24 4.86 -9.95
N ALA A 57 1.16 3.58 -9.59
CA ALA A 57 0.83 3.16 -8.24
C ALA A 57 1.93 3.55 -7.24
N LEU A 58 3.20 3.34 -7.60
CA LEU A 58 4.35 3.78 -6.79
C LEU A 58 4.28 5.27 -6.45
N GLN A 59 4.00 6.13 -7.43
CA GLN A 59 3.84 7.57 -7.20
C GLN A 59 2.64 7.89 -6.32
N LEU A 60 1.51 7.20 -6.52
CA LEU A 60 0.32 7.35 -5.67
C LEU A 60 0.64 7.03 -4.22
N TYR A 61 1.25 5.87 -3.95
CA TYR A 61 1.58 5.42 -2.60
C TYR A 61 2.61 6.34 -1.92
N LYS A 62 3.69 6.71 -2.64
CA LYS A 62 4.69 7.66 -2.12
C LYS A 62 4.07 9.01 -1.76
N LYS A 63 3.17 9.55 -2.59
CA LYS A 63 2.44 10.81 -2.31
C LYS A 63 1.55 10.71 -1.06
N ARG A 64 1.12 9.51 -0.67
CA ARG A 64 0.35 9.25 0.56
C ARG A 64 1.20 8.90 1.77
N GLY A 65 2.53 9.01 1.66
CA GLY A 65 3.45 8.79 2.76
C GLY A 65 3.90 7.34 2.95
N PHE A 66 3.51 6.43 2.05
CA PHE A 66 4.07 5.08 2.06
C PHE A 66 5.56 5.11 1.76
N LYS A 67 6.33 4.30 2.50
CA LYS A 67 7.77 4.14 2.34
C LYS A 67 8.09 2.71 1.92
N PRO A 68 9.07 2.51 1.03
CA PRO A 68 9.52 1.16 0.70
C PRO A 68 10.22 0.53 1.91
N ILE A 69 9.97 -0.75 2.15
CA ILE A 69 10.58 -1.50 3.27
C ILE A 69 11.38 -2.70 2.78
N GLU A 70 10.93 -3.37 1.73
CA GLU A 70 11.59 -4.56 1.20
C GLU A 70 11.40 -4.65 -0.32
N LYS A 71 12.42 -5.15 -1.01
CA LYS A 71 12.34 -5.53 -2.42
C LYS A 71 12.21 -7.04 -2.49
N MET A 72 11.17 -7.52 -3.16
CA MET A 72 10.90 -8.92 -3.38
C MET A 72 11.33 -9.29 -4.80
N GLU A 73 12.43 -10.04 -4.90
CA GLU A 73 12.95 -10.47 -6.20
C GLU A 73 12.06 -11.53 -6.84
N ASN A 74 11.84 -11.44 -8.16
CA ASN A 74 11.07 -12.41 -8.96
C ASN A 74 9.68 -12.73 -8.37
N PHE A 75 9.04 -11.75 -7.72
CA PHE A 75 7.77 -11.92 -7.03
C PHE A 75 6.64 -12.35 -7.99
N TYR A 76 6.59 -11.74 -9.17
CA TYR A 76 5.64 -12.14 -10.21
C TYR A 76 6.27 -13.21 -11.11
N VAL A 77 6.02 -14.48 -10.77
CA VAL A 77 6.62 -15.67 -11.41
C VAL A 77 6.49 -15.67 -12.93
N ASN A 78 5.37 -15.19 -13.48
CA ASN A 78 5.12 -15.21 -14.92
C ASN A 78 5.90 -14.14 -15.70
N THR A 79 6.34 -13.07 -15.03
CA THR A 79 7.01 -11.93 -15.66
C THR A 79 8.45 -11.75 -15.19
N ASN A 80 8.90 -12.54 -14.21
CA ASN A 80 10.13 -12.32 -13.43
C ASN A 80 10.23 -10.89 -12.88
N GLU A 81 9.08 -10.26 -12.63
CA GLU A 81 9.05 -8.88 -12.19
C GLU A 81 9.22 -8.80 -10.67
N HIS A 82 10.07 -7.86 -10.25
CA HIS A 82 10.26 -7.55 -8.84
C HIS A 82 9.06 -6.76 -8.29
N ALA A 83 8.78 -6.97 -7.01
CA ALA A 83 7.84 -6.16 -6.26
C ALA A 83 8.57 -5.40 -5.15
N MET A 84 7.91 -4.36 -4.67
CA MET A 84 8.33 -3.55 -3.54
C MET A 84 7.23 -3.61 -2.50
N GLU A 85 7.55 -4.10 -1.31
CA GLU A 85 6.68 -3.94 -0.16
C GLU A 85 6.80 -2.51 0.36
N MET A 86 5.66 -1.89 0.65
CA MET A 86 5.58 -0.53 1.15
C MET A 86 4.78 -0.48 2.45
N GLU A 87 5.23 0.35 3.40
CA GLU A 87 4.59 0.57 4.69
C GLU A 87 4.11 2.02 4.81
N LEU A 88 2.91 2.21 5.35
CA LEU A 88 2.46 3.47 5.93
C LEU A 88 2.27 3.32 7.43
N ILE A 89 3.01 4.12 8.21
CA ILE A 89 2.77 4.26 9.66
C ILE A 89 1.62 5.26 9.85
N VAL A 90 0.57 4.82 10.54
CA VAL A 90 -0.60 5.64 10.83
C VAL A 90 -0.39 6.30 12.20
N ALA A 91 -0.41 7.64 12.23
CA ALA A 91 -0.40 8.37 13.49
C ALA A 91 -1.72 8.12 14.24
N LYS A 92 -1.63 7.83 15.54
CA LYS A 92 -2.81 7.83 16.40
C LYS A 92 -3.23 9.28 16.63
N SER A 93 -4.45 9.61 16.20
CA SER A 93 -5.17 10.82 16.63
C SER A 93 -5.62 10.69 18.08
#